data_AF-A0A350YT23-F1
#
_entry.id   AF-A0A350YT23-F1
#
_cell.length_a   1.000
_cell.length_b   1.000
_cell.length_c   1.000
_cell.angle_alpha   90.00
_cell.angle_beta   90.00
_cell.angle_gamma   90.00
#
_symmetry.space_group_name_H-M   'P 1'
#
loop_
_entity.id
_entity.type
_entity.pdbx_description
1 polymer ?
#
loop_
_entity_poly.entity_id
_entity_poly.type
_entity_poly.pdbx_seq_one_letter_code
_entity_poly.pdbx_strand_id
1 'polypeptide(L)'
;IHQGIMERGSKTTSDSYVLWPARIGPYTLVMGRHYKNMDTSSLPFSYLIESNDESILVPGINLRSVGTIRDAQKWPLRDRRKDPEKLDQVNFNLLSPYTIRKMFEGRELLRKLKSVSGPVSGSYSYNNMVIRGNSLERGIQMYQTGINKFLGNSLIKRLEKTEFTSNSELQKRLKPDHTMGKGEWVDLAGLIAPVKAVNKLLDDIENGVISTVGGVAEAFIRMHDSYYKWEWTWACERIEQEEGKPVKEFTAADIIRITERWKKSVIDLDKMLYEDARKEFTLSSMTGFGIDGGEEIKKLDFEQVRGAFESNGVVSAIQDHIGQKDALGNELIERMSRIKS
;
A
#
# COMPACT_ATOMS: atom_id res chain seq x y z
N ILE A 1 5.75 -12.67 29.12
CA ILE A 1 4.61 -11.93 28.53
C ILE A 1 4.39 -12.48 27.12
N HIS A 2 3.24 -13.12 26.87
CA HIS A 2 2.85 -13.61 25.53
C HIS A 2 2.03 -12.52 24.84
N GLN A 3 2.70 -11.51 24.27
CA GLN A 3 2.06 -10.40 23.56
C GLN A 3 2.53 -10.37 22.11
N GLY A 4 1.64 -9.99 21.19
CA GLY A 4 2.03 -9.65 19.83
C GLY A 4 1.15 -8.57 19.23
N ILE A 5 1.46 -8.22 17.98
CA ILE A 5 0.82 -7.13 17.25
C ILE A 5 0.40 -7.64 15.88
N MET A 6 -0.88 -7.45 15.55
CA MET A 6 -1.36 -7.51 14.17
C MET A 6 -1.59 -6.09 13.68
N GLU A 7 -0.78 -5.66 12.71
CA GLU A 7 -0.88 -4.32 12.18
C GLU A 7 -2.08 -4.18 11.21
N ARG A 8 -2.39 -2.93 10.86
CA ARG A 8 -3.52 -2.50 10.03
C ARG A 8 -3.79 -3.43 8.85
N GLY A 9 -5.05 -3.87 8.72
CA GLY A 9 -5.53 -4.61 7.56
C GLY A 9 -5.05 -6.05 7.47
N SER A 10 -4.27 -6.55 8.42
CA SER A 10 -3.87 -7.95 8.49
C SER A 10 -5.06 -8.86 8.80
N LYS A 11 -5.01 -10.07 8.26
CA LYS A 11 -6.11 -11.04 8.32
C LYS A 11 -5.60 -12.43 8.59
N THR A 12 -6.45 -13.23 9.23
CA THR A 12 -6.27 -14.67 9.38
C THR A 12 -7.34 -15.39 8.56
N THR A 13 -7.00 -16.55 8.00
CA THR A 13 -8.02 -17.46 7.49
C THR A 13 -8.68 -18.24 8.62
N SER A 14 -9.72 -19.00 8.27
CA SER A 14 -10.31 -19.97 9.21
C SER A 14 -9.25 -20.93 9.74
N ASP A 15 -9.38 -21.31 11.01
CA ASP A 15 -8.50 -22.27 11.70
C ASP A 15 -7.01 -21.87 11.75
N SER A 16 -6.72 -20.57 11.64
CA SER A 16 -5.37 -20.05 11.83
C SER A 16 -4.95 -20.04 13.30
N TYR A 17 -3.68 -20.38 13.55
CA TYR A 17 -3.04 -20.28 14.85
C TYR A 17 -1.74 -19.47 14.74
N VAL A 18 -1.46 -18.61 15.71
CA VAL A 18 -0.22 -17.82 15.78
C VAL A 18 0.34 -17.94 17.19
N LEU A 19 1.55 -18.51 17.33
CA LEU A 19 2.27 -18.50 18.60
C LEU A 19 2.77 -17.08 18.89
N TRP A 20 2.39 -16.54 20.04
CA TRP A 20 2.89 -15.27 20.56
C TRP A 20 4.16 -15.48 21.39
N PRO A 21 5.15 -14.56 21.34
CA PRO A 21 5.13 -13.27 20.69
C PRO A 21 5.35 -13.31 19.16
N ALA A 22 4.60 -12.49 18.44
CA ALA A 22 4.71 -12.32 16.99
C ALA A 22 4.31 -10.91 16.56
N ARG A 23 4.85 -10.46 15.43
CA ARG A 23 4.49 -9.19 14.78
C ARG A 23 4.09 -9.44 13.35
N ILE A 24 2.84 -9.13 13.03
CA ILE A 24 2.26 -9.31 11.70
C ILE A 24 2.18 -7.95 11.02
N GLY A 25 2.98 -7.75 9.97
CA GLY A 25 3.07 -6.48 9.23
C GLY A 25 1.77 -6.15 8.49
N PRO A 26 1.56 -4.89 8.06
CA PRO A 26 0.28 -4.41 7.55
C PRO A 26 -0.20 -5.20 6.35
N TYR A 27 -1.50 -5.43 6.28
CA TYR A 27 -2.15 -6.14 5.18
C TYR A 27 -1.56 -7.54 4.92
N THR A 28 -1.02 -8.20 5.94
CA THR A 28 -0.53 -9.58 5.80
C THR A 28 -1.68 -10.56 5.98
N LEU A 29 -1.80 -11.53 5.07
CA LEU A 29 -2.73 -12.64 5.19
C LEU A 29 -2.01 -13.84 5.81
N VAL A 30 -2.48 -14.29 6.96
CA VAL A 30 -1.97 -15.44 7.72
C VAL A 30 -2.84 -16.65 7.47
N MET A 31 -2.23 -17.77 7.08
CA MET A 31 -2.88 -19.00 6.66
C MET A 31 -2.26 -20.20 7.36
N GLY A 32 -3.10 -20.98 8.06
CA GLY A 32 -2.68 -22.18 8.79
C GLY A 32 -2.11 -21.87 10.19
N ARG A 33 -1.36 -22.83 10.74
CA ARG A 33 -0.97 -22.86 12.17
C ARG A 33 0.52 -22.65 12.38
N HIS A 34 0.90 -21.49 12.88
CA HIS A 34 2.28 -21.11 13.07
C HIS A 34 2.74 -21.26 14.51
N TYR A 35 3.56 -22.29 14.78
CA TYR A 35 4.05 -22.63 16.12
C TYR A 35 5.40 -21.98 16.49
N LYS A 36 5.87 -21.01 15.71
CA LYS A 36 7.14 -20.30 15.95
C LYS A 36 6.87 -18.80 16.05
N ASN A 37 7.66 -18.11 16.86
CA ASN A 37 7.62 -16.66 16.96
C ASN A 37 8.13 -16.04 15.65
N MET A 38 7.36 -15.13 15.06
CA MET A 38 7.67 -14.53 13.75
C MET A 38 7.56 -13.01 13.80
N ASP A 39 8.35 -12.33 12.98
CA ASP A 39 8.25 -10.89 12.77
C ASP A 39 8.27 -10.58 11.27
N THR A 40 7.12 -10.11 10.78
CA THR A 40 6.89 -9.66 9.40
C THR A 40 6.65 -8.15 9.33
N SER A 41 6.95 -7.40 10.40
CA SER A 41 6.59 -5.98 10.52
C SER A 41 7.19 -5.09 9.42
N SER A 42 8.35 -5.44 8.88
CA SER A 42 8.99 -4.77 7.72
C SER A 42 8.63 -5.37 6.36
N LEU A 43 7.72 -6.35 6.30
CA LEU A 43 7.33 -7.05 5.08
C LEU A 43 5.81 -6.94 4.89
N PRO A 44 5.28 -5.74 4.58
CA PRO A 44 3.85 -5.51 4.44
C PRO A 44 3.29 -6.25 3.22
N PHE A 45 1.97 -6.42 3.17
CA PHE A 45 1.25 -7.07 2.07
C PHE A 45 1.77 -8.48 1.75
N SER A 46 2.21 -9.22 2.77
CA SER A 46 2.73 -10.57 2.59
C SER A 46 1.62 -11.61 2.71
N TYR A 47 1.86 -12.80 2.16
CA TYR A 47 1.18 -14.01 2.63
C TYR A 47 2.12 -14.77 3.54
N LEU A 48 1.60 -15.21 4.68
CA LEU A 48 2.27 -16.08 5.62
C LEU A 48 1.51 -17.40 5.65
N ILE A 49 2.14 -18.45 5.13
CA ILE A 49 1.50 -19.73 4.81
C ILE A 49 2.19 -20.82 5.61
N GLU A 50 1.45 -21.54 6.42
CA GLU A 50 1.93 -22.80 6.99
C GLU A 50 1.97 -23.88 5.90
N SER A 51 3.10 -24.59 5.82
CA SER A 51 3.23 -25.78 5.00
C SER A 51 4.27 -26.71 5.63
N ASN A 52 3.86 -27.95 5.95
CA ASN A 52 4.72 -28.96 6.58
C ASN A 52 5.41 -28.44 7.85
N ASP A 53 4.66 -27.77 8.73
CA ASP A 53 5.14 -27.15 9.97
C ASP A 53 6.18 -26.01 9.77
N GLU A 54 6.39 -25.58 8.52
CA GLU A 54 7.17 -24.40 8.18
C GLU A 54 6.29 -23.19 7.91
N SER A 55 6.78 -22.02 8.31
CA SER A 55 6.13 -20.74 8.01
C SER A 55 6.74 -20.14 6.75
N ILE A 56 6.06 -20.28 5.63
CA ILE A 56 6.49 -19.77 4.33
C ILE A 56 5.98 -18.35 4.14
N LEU A 57 6.90 -17.42 3.91
CA LEU A 57 6.57 -16.03 3.65
C LEU A 57 6.67 -15.72 2.15
N VAL A 58 5.64 -15.08 1.61
CA VAL A 58 5.57 -14.59 0.23
C VAL A 58 5.42 -13.07 0.26
N PRO A 59 6.53 -12.31 0.19
CA PRO A 59 6.50 -10.86 0.38
C PRO A 59 5.76 -10.10 -0.72
N GLY A 60 5.00 -9.08 -0.33
CA GLY A 60 4.35 -8.12 -1.25
C GLY A 60 3.24 -8.68 -2.14
N ILE A 61 2.96 -9.98 -2.08
CA ILE A 61 2.00 -10.67 -2.96
C ILE A 61 0.56 -10.14 -2.81
N ASN A 62 0.21 -9.66 -1.62
CA ASN A 62 -1.12 -9.18 -1.32
C ASN A 62 -1.41 -7.79 -1.92
N LEU A 63 -0.39 -7.09 -2.47
CA LEU A 63 -0.56 -5.82 -3.17
C LEU A 63 -1.42 -5.93 -4.42
N ARG A 64 -1.40 -7.10 -5.06
CA ARG A 64 -2.13 -7.39 -6.30
C ARG A 64 -3.39 -8.23 -6.07
N SER A 65 -3.83 -8.39 -4.83
CA SER A 65 -5.01 -9.20 -4.52
C SER A 65 -6.29 -8.39 -4.66
N VAL A 66 -7.28 -8.95 -5.37
CA VAL A 66 -8.63 -8.36 -5.47
C VAL A 66 -9.30 -8.26 -4.11
N GLY A 67 -9.10 -9.25 -3.23
CA GLY A 67 -9.62 -9.22 -1.88
C GLY A 67 -9.16 -7.98 -1.12
N THR A 68 -7.86 -7.70 -1.14
CA THR A 68 -7.28 -6.55 -0.44
C THR A 68 -7.78 -5.21 -0.99
N ILE A 69 -7.84 -5.05 -2.31
CA ILE A 69 -8.34 -3.82 -2.94
C ILE A 69 -9.82 -3.61 -2.62
N ARG A 70 -10.63 -4.67 -2.74
CA ARG A 70 -12.06 -4.67 -2.42
C ARG A 70 -12.31 -4.32 -0.96
N ASP A 71 -11.50 -4.83 -0.04
CA ASP A 71 -11.65 -4.53 1.38
C ASP A 71 -11.25 -3.10 1.72
N ALA A 72 -10.15 -2.60 1.14
CA ALA A 72 -9.75 -1.21 1.30
C ALA A 72 -10.83 -0.23 0.79
N GLN A 73 -11.50 -0.55 -0.32
CA GLN A 73 -12.62 0.24 -0.86
C GLN A 73 -13.89 0.15 0.02
N LYS A 74 -14.12 -0.99 0.67
CA LYS A 74 -15.28 -1.17 1.57
C LYS A 74 -15.18 -0.36 2.85
N TRP A 75 -13.99 -0.10 3.37
CA TRP A 75 -13.82 0.60 4.65
C TRP A 75 -14.49 1.99 4.70
N PRO A 76 -14.21 2.93 3.77
CA PRO A 76 -14.88 4.24 3.78
C PRO A 76 -16.40 4.12 3.56
N LEU A 77 -16.84 3.18 2.71
CA LEU A 77 -18.27 2.94 2.45
C LEU A 77 -19.01 2.32 3.65
N ARG A 78 -18.27 1.71 4.57
CA ARG A 78 -18.79 1.08 5.81
C ARG A 78 -18.61 1.97 7.03
N ASP A 79 -17.96 3.12 6.91
CA ASP A 79 -17.95 4.12 7.97
C ASP A 79 -19.35 4.73 8.11
N ARG A 80 -20.11 4.21 9.07
CA ARG A 80 -21.49 4.63 9.38
C ARG A 80 -21.57 5.50 10.64
N ARG A 81 -20.44 6.09 11.08
CA ARG A 81 -20.44 7.01 12.23
C ARG A 81 -21.28 8.24 11.89
N LYS A 82 -22.38 8.41 12.64
CA LYS A 82 -23.37 9.49 12.44
C LYS A 82 -23.13 10.70 13.33
N ASP A 83 -22.29 10.56 14.35
CA ASP A 83 -21.93 11.67 15.23
C ASP A 83 -21.26 12.78 14.40
N PRO A 84 -21.72 14.04 14.49
CA PRO A 84 -21.05 15.16 13.84
C PRO A 84 -19.62 15.35 14.38
N GLU A 85 -19.36 15.00 15.63
CA GLU A 85 -18.06 15.06 16.27
C GLU A 85 -17.35 13.69 16.20
N LYS A 86 -16.56 13.51 15.16
CA LYS A 86 -15.76 12.29 14.98
C LYS A 86 -14.48 12.40 15.79
N LEU A 87 -14.47 11.88 17.02
CA LEU A 87 -13.26 11.88 17.86
C LEU A 87 -12.15 10.99 17.28
N ASP A 88 -12.52 9.81 16.77
CA ASP A 88 -11.57 8.90 16.12
C ASP A 88 -11.22 9.39 14.71
N GLN A 89 -9.97 9.76 14.50
CA GLN A 89 -9.48 10.14 13.18
C GLN A 89 -8.98 8.91 12.43
N VAL A 90 -9.52 8.67 11.23
CA VAL A 90 -9.19 7.48 10.44
C VAL A 90 -8.79 7.88 9.03
N ASN A 91 -7.57 7.55 8.64
CA ASN A 91 -7.14 7.58 7.25
C ASN A 91 -7.55 6.26 6.61
N PHE A 92 -8.24 6.26 5.47
CA PHE A 92 -8.67 5.02 4.78
C PHE A 92 -7.71 4.56 3.69
N ASN A 93 -6.63 5.32 3.44
CA ASN A 93 -5.67 5.06 2.39
C ASN A 93 -5.04 3.65 2.54
N LEU A 94 -5.08 2.87 1.45
CA LEU A 94 -4.38 1.58 1.37
C LEU A 94 -2.87 1.76 1.35
N LEU A 95 -2.41 2.69 0.50
CA LEU A 95 -1.02 3.11 0.41
C LEU A 95 -0.88 4.47 1.08
N SER A 96 0.02 4.55 2.05
CA SER A 96 0.31 5.74 2.86
C SER A 96 1.81 5.81 3.17
N PRO A 97 2.32 6.95 3.66
CA PRO A 97 3.70 7.03 4.15
C PRO A 97 4.07 5.90 5.12
N TYR A 98 3.12 5.48 5.97
CA TYR A 98 3.28 4.36 6.90
C TYR A 98 3.58 3.04 6.18
N THR A 99 2.75 2.65 5.20
CA THR A 99 2.92 1.38 4.49
C THR A 99 4.09 1.41 3.50
N ILE A 100 4.30 2.54 2.82
CA ILE A 100 5.36 2.66 1.82
C ILE A 100 6.74 2.69 2.47
N ARG A 101 6.90 3.31 3.65
CA ARG A 101 8.12 3.17 4.45
C ARG A 101 8.49 1.71 4.68
N LYS A 102 7.51 0.88 5.09
CA LYS A 102 7.73 -0.55 5.30
C LYS A 102 8.03 -1.29 3.98
N MET A 103 7.53 -0.84 2.84
CA MET A 103 7.95 -1.38 1.53
C MET A 103 9.40 -1.05 1.21
N PHE A 104 9.88 0.15 1.53
CA PHE A 104 11.30 0.49 1.41
C PHE A 104 12.16 -0.44 2.28
N GLU A 105 11.81 -0.57 3.55
CA GLU A 105 12.50 -1.47 4.49
C GLU A 105 12.49 -2.92 4.00
N GLY A 106 11.33 -3.41 3.56
CA GLY A 106 11.18 -4.76 3.02
C GLY A 106 12.00 -4.98 1.75
N ARG A 107 12.03 -4.02 0.82
CA ARG A 107 12.85 -4.09 -0.41
C ARG A 107 14.33 -4.21 -0.06
N GLU A 108 14.84 -3.36 0.83
CA GLU A 108 16.24 -3.39 1.22
C GLU A 108 16.59 -4.63 2.04
N LEU A 109 15.69 -5.10 2.91
CA LEU A 109 15.85 -6.36 3.64
C LEU A 109 15.98 -7.54 2.68
N LEU A 110 15.09 -7.67 1.69
CA LEU A 110 15.12 -8.76 0.72
C LEU A 110 16.40 -8.70 -0.15
N ARG A 111 16.83 -7.50 -0.57
CA ARG A 111 18.11 -7.31 -1.27
C ARG A 111 19.30 -7.74 -0.41
N LYS A 112 19.29 -7.39 0.89
CA LYS A 112 20.32 -7.79 1.84
C LYS A 112 20.36 -9.31 2.01
N LEU A 113 19.22 -9.97 2.22
CA LEU A 113 19.13 -11.43 2.31
C LEU A 113 19.72 -12.11 1.07
N LYS A 114 19.36 -11.61 -0.13
CA LYS A 114 19.92 -12.08 -1.41
C LYS A 114 21.45 -11.93 -1.47
N SER A 115 21.98 -10.80 -1.02
CA SER A 115 23.42 -10.51 -1.07
C SER A 115 24.24 -11.39 -0.11
N VAL A 116 23.70 -11.70 1.07
CA VAL A 116 24.41 -12.45 2.12
C VAL A 116 24.38 -13.96 1.87
N SER A 117 23.22 -14.50 1.46
CA SER A 117 23.04 -15.95 1.28
C SER A 117 23.38 -16.45 -0.14
N GLY A 118 23.73 -15.53 -1.06
CA GLY A 118 24.09 -15.83 -2.44
C GLY A 118 22.87 -15.80 -3.39
N PRO A 119 23.03 -15.29 -4.64
CA PRO A 119 21.91 -15.01 -5.54
C PRO A 119 21.20 -16.26 -6.10
N VAL A 120 21.79 -17.45 -5.93
CA VAL A 120 21.29 -18.73 -6.46
C VAL A 120 20.64 -19.59 -5.37
N SER A 121 20.43 -19.04 -4.16
CA SER A 121 19.79 -19.82 -3.09
C SER A 121 18.33 -20.13 -3.43
N GLY A 122 17.95 -21.41 -3.30
CA GLY A 122 16.56 -21.86 -3.50
C GLY A 122 15.59 -21.33 -2.43
N SER A 123 16.09 -21.00 -1.24
CA SER A 123 15.32 -20.42 -0.14
C SER A 123 16.20 -19.58 0.80
N TYR A 124 15.56 -18.71 1.58
CA TYR A 124 16.19 -17.80 2.52
C TYR A 124 15.48 -17.91 3.87
N SER A 125 16.22 -18.10 4.96
CA SER A 125 15.66 -18.11 6.31
C SER A 125 15.65 -16.71 6.89
N TYR A 126 14.53 -16.28 7.47
CA TYR A 126 14.38 -14.97 8.11
C TYR A 126 13.37 -15.05 9.25
N ASN A 127 13.78 -14.72 10.49
CA ASN A 127 12.91 -14.66 11.67
C ASN A 127 11.95 -15.88 11.81
N ASN A 128 12.51 -17.10 11.79
CA ASN A 128 11.77 -18.37 11.84
C ASN A 128 10.81 -18.64 10.66
N MET A 129 10.93 -17.88 9.58
CA MET A 129 10.19 -18.07 8.33
C MET A 129 11.13 -18.44 7.19
N VAL A 130 10.56 -19.05 6.15
CA VAL A 130 11.25 -19.41 4.91
C VAL A 130 10.70 -18.57 3.76
N ILE A 131 11.57 -17.92 3.00
CA ILE A 131 11.24 -17.21 1.76
C ILE A 131 11.85 -17.97 0.60
N ARG A 132 11.02 -18.51 -0.30
CA ARG A 132 11.51 -19.17 -1.53
C ARG A 132 12.19 -18.14 -2.45
N GLY A 133 13.25 -18.51 -3.17
CA GLY A 133 14.02 -17.56 -3.98
C GLY A 133 13.18 -16.79 -5.00
N ASN A 134 12.30 -17.47 -5.73
CA ASN A 134 11.37 -16.81 -6.65
C ASN A 134 10.40 -15.83 -5.94
N SER A 135 10.01 -16.12 -4.70
CA SER A 135 9.17 -15.24 -3.90
C SER A 135 9.95 -14.00 -3.42
N LEU A 136 11.25 -14.16 -3.11
CA LEU A 136 12.12 -13.05 -2.74
C LEU A 136 12.27 -12.05 -3.90
N GLU A 137 12.61 -12.53 -5.09
CA GLU A 137 12.77 -11.67 -6.28
C GLU A 137 11.48 -10.92 -6.62
N ARG A 138 10.36 -11.66 -6.62
CA ARG A 138 9.04 -11.07 -6.85
C ARG A 138 8.68 -10.06 -5.76
N GLY A 139 9.04 -10.32 -4.50
CA GLY A 139 8.85 -9.40 -3.38
C GLY A 139 9.58 -8.07 -3.59
N ILE A 140 10.85 -8.11 -4.01
CA ILE A 140 11.63 -6.91 -4.35
C ILE A 140 10.92 -6.10 -5.45
N GLN A 141 10.47 -6.78 -6.51
CA GLN A 141 9.77 -6.14 -7.62
C GLN A 141 8.43 -5.54 -7.17
N MET A 142 7.63 -6.28 -6.39
CA MET A 142 6.34 -5.80 -5.90
C MET A 142 6.47 -4.59 -5.00
N TYR A 143 7.46 -4.56 -4.11
CA TYR A 143 7.72 -3.37 -3.30
C TYR A 143 8.17 -2.18 -4.14
N GLN A 144 9.05 -2.37 -5.13
CA GLN A 144 9.39 -1.28 -6.06
C GLN A 144 8.16 -0.74 -6.80
N THR A 145 7.29 -1.63 -7.28
CA THR A 145 6.06 -1.24 -7.99
C THR A 145 5.12 -0.44 -7.08
N GLY A 146 4.94 -0.87 -5.82
CA GLY A 146 4.16 -0.14 -4.83
C GLY A 146 4.74 1.25 -4.49
N ILE A 147 6.06 1.33 -4.33
CA ILE A 147 6.80 2.59 -4.12
C ILE A 147 6.58 3.55 -5.30
N ASN A 148 6.83 3.09 -6.53
CA ASN A 148 6.64 3.88 -7.74
C ASN A 148 5.20 4.38 -7.89
N LYS A 149 4.21 3.51 -7.61
CA LYS A 149 2.78 3.83 -7.67
C LYS A 149 2.44 4.96 -6.68
N PHE A 150 2.90 4.87 -5.45
CA PHE A 150 2.60 5.87 -4.43
C PHE A 150 3.31 7.21 -4.68
N LEU A 151 4.63 7.18 -4.88
CA LEU A 151 5.42 8.40 -5.08
C LEU A 151 5.02 9.14 -6.35
N GLY A 152 4.80 8.42 -7.45
CA GLY A 152 4.32 9.01 -8.69
C GLY A 152 2.92 9.61 -8.56
N ASN A 153 2.01 8.95 -7.83
CA ASN A 153 0.68 9.52 -7.58
C ASN A 153 0.78 10.80 -6.74
N SER A 154 1.66 10.83 -5.74
CA SER A 154 1.93 12.02 -4.92
C SER A 154 2.47 13.18 -5.79
N LEU A 155 3.41 12.87 -6.70
CA LEU A 155 3.97 13.84 -7.63
C LEU A 155 2.93 14.39 -8.60
N ILE A 156 2.14 13.52 -9.24
CA ILE A 156 1.08 13.91 -10.16
C ILE A 156 0.06 14.79 -9.43
N LYS A 157 -0.35 14.41 -8.21
CA LYS A 157 -1.24 15.23 -7.38
C LYS A 157 -0.63 16.57 -7.00
N ARG A 158 0.68 16.66 -6.77
CA ARG A 158 1.35 17.95 -6.56
C ARG A 158 1.30 18.83 -7.81
N LEU A 159 1.44 18.24 -9.00
CA LEU A 159 1.54 18.99 -10.26
C LEU A 159 0.18 19.21 -10.95
N GLU A 160 -0.90 18.57 -10.49
CA GLU A 160 -2.20 18.63 -11.16
C GLU A 160 -2.72 20.08 -11.31
N LYS A 161 -3.37 20.35 -12.44
CA LYS A 161 -4.04 21.63 -12.75
C LYS A 161 -3.12 22.86 -12.70
N THR A 162 -1.80 22.67 -12.85
CA THR A 162 -0.82 23.76 -12.87
C THR A 162 -0.02 23.68 -14.16
N GLU A 163 0.02 24.78 -14.91
CA GLU A 163 0.89 24.93 -16.09
C GLU A 163 2.26 25.47 -15.65
N PHE A 164 3.31 25.09 -16.39
CA PHE A 164 4.67 25.53 -16.13
C PHE A 164 5.32 25.98 -17.43
N THR A 165 6.05 27.08 -17.38
CA THR A 165 6.76 27.64 -18.54
C THR A 165 8.28 27.39 -18.47
N SER A 166 8.80 27.04 -17.29
CA SER A 166 10.22 26.81 -17.04
C SER A 166 10.47 25.77 -15.94
N ASN A 167 11.66 25.18 -15.95
CA ASN A 167 12.13 24.30 -14.87
C ASN A 167 12.13 25.01 -13.50
N SER A 168 12.34 26.33 -13.45
CA SER A 168 12.31 27.09 -12.20
C SER A 168 10.93 27.10 -11.54
N GLU A 169 9.86 27.27 -12.32
CA GLU A 169 8.48 27.23 -11.80
C GLU A 169 8.12 25.84 -11.28
N LEU A 170 8.53 24.81 -12.01
CA LEU A 170 8.38 23.41 -11.59
C LEU A 170 9.09 23.17 -10.24
N GLN A 171 10.36 23.55 -10.12
CA GLN A 171 11.14 23.39 -8.89
C GLN A 171 10.52 24.14 -7.70
N LYS A 172 9.99 25.36 -7.92
CA LYS A 172 9.25 26.11 -6.90
C LYS A 172 8.02 25.36 -6.43
N ARG A 173 7.26 24.74 -7.35
CA ARG A 173 6.08 23.95 -7.02
C ARG A 173 6.43 22.67 -6.26
N LEU A 174 7.54 22.01 -6.61
CA LEU A 174 7.98 20.78 -5.96
C LEU A 174 8.50 21.01 -4.54
N LYS A 175 9.02 22.21 -4.23
CA LYS A 175 9.47 22.52 -2.87
C LYS A 175 8.36 22.22 -1.84
N PRO A 176 8.64 21.44 -0.77
CA PRO A 176 7.68 21.24 0.31
C PRO A 176 7.28 22.55 0.99
N ASP A 177 5.99 22.67 1.33
CA ASP A 177 5.45 23.87 1.97
C ASP A 177 5.82 23.94 3.46
N HIS A 178 6.10 22.79 4.08
CA HIS A 178 6.36 22.63 5.51
C HIS A 178 7.50 21.65 5.77
N THR A 179 8.06 21.69 6.99
CA THR A 179 9.06 20.71 7.45
C THR A 179 8.42 19.52 8.17
N MET A 180 7.18 19.66 8.64
CA MET A 180 6.39 18.58 9.24
C MET A 180 5.98 17.58 8.16
N GLY A 181 6.14 16.28 8.44
CA GLY A 181 5.89 15.20 7.48
C GLY A 181 7.11 14.37 7.12
N LYS A 182 8.33 14.87 7.38
CA LYS A 182 9.58 14.11 7.15
C LYS A 182 9.72 12.90 8.08
N GLY A 183 10.51 11.93 7.65
CA GLY A 183 10.94 10.82 8.50
C GLY A 183 9.88 9.72 8.68
N GLU A 184 9.73 9.24 9.91
CA GLU A 184 8.85 8.12 10.22
C GLU A 184 7.39 8.55 10.42
N TRP A 185 6.50 7.65 10.03
CA TRP A 185 5.07 7.75 10.24
C TRP A 185 4.59 6.51 11.01
N VAL A 186 3.55 6.70 11.80
CA VAL A 186 2.89 5.68 12.63
C VAL A 186 1.40 5.63 12.35
N ASP A 187 0.78 4.49 12.64
CA ASP A 187 -0.67 4.32 12.65
C ASP A 187 -1.14 4.30 14.12
N LEU A 188 -1.80 5.38 14.55
CA LEU A 188 -2.40 5.53 15.87
C LEU A 188 -3.87 5.10 15.81
N ALA A 189 -4.09 3.79 15.70
CA ALA A 189 -5.43 3.19 15.65
C ALA A 189 -6.36 3.77 14.56
N GLY A 190 -5.79 4.10 13.40
CA GLY A 190 -6.50 4.67 12.25
C GLY A 190 -5.91 6.00 11.81
N LEU A 191 -5.38 6.80 12.74
CA LEU A 191 -4.76 8.10 12.45
C LEU A 191 -3.31 7.88 12.02
N ILE A 192 -3.06 8.07 10.73
CA ILE A 192 -1.71 7.96 10.16
C ILE A 192 -1.05 9.34 10.25
N ALA A 193 0.00 9.45 11.05
CA ALA A 193 0.67 10.72 11.32
C ALA A 193 2.20 10.58 11.40
N PRO A 194 2.95 11.67 11.13
CA PRO A 194 4.40 11.71 11.37
C PRO A 194 4.71 11.53 12.85
N VAL A 195 5.72 10.73 13.19
CA VAL A 195 6.18 10.53 14.59
C VAL A 195 6.51 11.87 15.24
N LYS A 196 7.07 12.82 14.48
CA LYS A 196 7.37 14.17 14.99
C LYS A 196 6.11 14.93 15.45
N ALA A 197 4.97 14.76 14.79
CA ALA A 197 3.72 15.39 15.20
C ALA A 197 3.18 14.73 16.49
N VAL A 198 3.31 13.40 16.60
CA VAL A 198 2.92 12.64 17.80
C VAL A 198 3.79 13.03 18.99
N ASN A 199 5.11 13.08 18.83
CA ASN A 199 6.02 13.50 19.90
C ASN A 199 5.73 14.94 20.36
N LYS A 200 5.46 15.85 19.41
CA LYS A 200 5.03 17.20 19.78
C LYS A 200 3.76 17.20 20.63
N LEU A 201 2.77 16.36 20.32
CA LEU A 201 1.57 16.23 21.14
C LEU A 201 1.90 15.70 22.54
N LEU A 202 2.79 14.72 22.65
CA LEU A 202 3.26 14.22 23.96
C LEU A 202 3.95 15.33 24.76
N ASP A 203 4.87 16.07 24.14
CA ASP A 203 5.56 17.20 24.77
C ASP A 203 4.56 18.29 25.22
N ASP A 204 3.56 18.62 24.39
CA ASP A 204 2.54 19.61 24.72
C ASP A 204 1.65 19.14 25.90
N ILE A 205 1.40 17.83 26.04
CA ILE A 205 0.67 17.26 27.19
C ILE A 205 1.54 17.31 28.46
N GLU A 206 2.78 16.83 28.38
CA GLU A 206 3.71 16.76 29.53
C GLU A 206 4.01 18.15 30.10
N ASN A 207 4.10 19.16 29.25
CA ASN A 207 4.32 20.55 29.65
C ASN A 207 3.03 21.31 30.04
N GLY A 208 1.87 20.65 30.02
CA GLY A 208 0.59 21.24 30.39
C GLY A 208 0.01 22.24 29.38
N VAL A 209 0.58 22.33 28.17
CA VAL A 209 0.03 23.14 27.06
C VAL A 209 -1.30 22.54 26.60
N ILE A 210 -1.40 21.22 26.56
CA ILE A 210 -2.65 20.48 26.37
C ILE A 210 -2.97 19.77 27.68
N SER A 211 -3.94 20.31 28.42
CA SER A 211 -4.34 19.81 29.75
C SER A 211 -5.74 19.18 29.79
N THR A 212 -6.40 19.06 28.64
CA THR A 212 -7.77 18.54 28.54
C THR A 212 -7.89 17.46 27.46
N VAL A 213 -8.85 16.54 27.64
CA VAL A 213 -9.18 15.51 26.64
C VAL A 213 -9.62 16.15 25.32
N GLY A 214 -10.39 17.24 25.37
CA GLY A 214 -10.78 18.01 24.18
C GLY A 214 -9.58 18.57 23.43
N GLY A 215 -8.56 19.06 24.13
CA GLY A 215 -7.32 19.53 23.50
C GLY A 215 -6.54 18.44 22.77
N VAL A 216 -6.57 17.20 23.30
CA VAL A 216 -5.99 16.02 22.62
C VAL A 216 -6.80 15.66 21.37
N ALA A 217 -8.13 15.64 21.46
CA ALA A 217 -9.00 15.37 20.31
C ALA A 217 -8.78 16.39 19.17
N GLU A 218 -8.70 17.67 19.52
CA GLU A 218 -8.38 18.75 18.58
C GLU A 218 -6.99 18.59 17.93
N ALA A 219 -6.01 18.07 18.67
CA ALA A 219 -4.70 17.76 18.10
C ALA A 219 -4.78 16.62 17.07
N PHE A 220 -5.55 15.56 17.34
CA PHE A 220 -5.79 14.49 16.39
C PHE A 220 -6.50 14.98 15.12
N ILE A 221 -7.53 15.83 15.26
CA ILE A 221 -8.22 16.46 14.12
C ILE A 221 -7.23 17.23 13.25
N ARG A 222 -6.41 18.10 13.87
CA ARG A 222 -5.38 18.86 13.14
C ARG A 222 -4.36 17.98 12.43
N MET A 223 -3.95 16.85 13.04
CA MET A 223 -3.06 15.89 12.40
C MET A 223 -3.70 15.25 11.17
N HIS A 224 -4.97 14.85 11.29
CA HIS A 224 -5.72 14.24 10.20
C HIS A 224 -5.94 15.21 9.03
N ASP A 225 -6.37 16.43 9.30
CA ASP A 225 -6.57 17.49 8.31
C ASP A 225 -5.27 17.88 7.59
N SER A 226 -4.13 17.72 8.27
CA SER A 226 -2.81 18.02 7.72
C SER A 226 -2.21 16.88 6.90
N TYR A 227 -2.85 15.71 6.85
CA TYR A 227 -2.30 14.48 6.26
C TYR A 227 -1.68 14.71 4.88
N TYR A 228 -2.44 15.25 3.91
CA TYR A 228 -1.94 15.40 2.53
C TYR A 228 -0.81 16.44 2.39
N LYS A 229 -0.79 17.47 3.25
CA LYS A 229 0.30 18.46 3.27
C LYS A 229 1.61 17.82 3.75
N TRP A 230 1.51 16.99 4.80
CA TRP A 230 2.64 16.27 5.35
C TRP A 230 3.07 15.10 4.46
N GLU A 231 2.12 14.42 3.81
CA GLU A 231 2.35 13.35 2.83
C GLU A 231 3.24 13.86 1.69
N TRP A 232 2.96 15.05 1.14
CA TRP A 232 3.81 15.63 0.11
C TRP A 232 5.24 15.85 0.60
N THR A 233 5.39 16.37 1.82
CA THR A 233 6.72 16.58 2.42
C THR A 233 7.50 15.27 2.52
N TRP A 234 6.82 14.19 2.91
CA TRP A 234 7.40 12.85 2.96
C TRP A 234 7.73 12.28 1.58
N ALA A 235 6.77 12.36 0.64
CA ALA A 235 6.94 11.84 -0.71
C ALA A 235 8.07 12.56 -1.45
N CYS A 236 8.19 13.88 -1.29
CA CYS A 236 9.28 14.66 -1.86
C CYS A 236 10.65 14.16 -1.36
N GLU A 237 10.82 13.97 -0.04
CA GLU A 237 12.06 13.41 0.52
C GLU A 237 12.39 12.03 -0.06
N ARG A 238 11.38 11.16 -0.25
CA ARG A 238 11.58 9.83 -0.83
C ARG A 238 11.83 9.83 -2.33
N ILE A 239 11.22 10.76 -3.07
CA ILE A 239 11.51 10.97 -4.49
C ILE A 239 12.95 11.42 -4.67
N GLU A 240 13.44 12.37 -3.86
CA GLU A 240 14.86 12.80 -3.93
C GLU A 240 15.83 11.64 -3.67
N GLN A 241 15.50 10.75 -2.73
CA GLN A 241 16.29 9.56 -2.43
C GLN A 241 16.28 8.54 -3.58
N GLU A 242 15.12 8.23 -4.15
CA GLU A 242 15.01 7.28 -5.27
C GLU A 242 15.66 7.81 -6.56
N GLU A 243 15.65 9.13 -6.78
CA GLU A 243 16.29 9.77 -7.94
C GLU A 243 17.77 10.11 -7.70
N GLY A 244 18.26 10.04 -6.47
CA GLY A 244 19.62 10.45 -6.11
C GLY A 244 19.91 11.92 -6.39
N LYS A 245 18.87 12.77 -6.43
CA LYS A 245 18.95 14.17 -6.87
C LYS A 245 17.89 15.00 -6.14
N PRO A 246 18.20 16.23 -5.69
CA PRO A 246 17.22 17.08 -5.01
C PRO A 246 16.22 17.72 -5.98
N VAL A 247 14.99 17.99 -5.53
CA VAL A 247 13.92 18.56 -6.39
C VAL A 247 14.25 19.94 -6.93
N LYS A 248 15.15 20.68 -6.26
CA LYS A 248 15.64 21.98 -6.73
C LYS A 248 16.44 21.89 -8.04
N GLU A 249 16.90 20.70 -8.41
CA GLU A 249 17.63 20.44 -9.65
C GLU A 249 16.77 19.69 -10.68
N PHE A 250 15.52 19.35 -10.35
CA PHE A 250 14.66 18.59 -11.25
C PHE A 250 14.35 19.37 -12.52
N THR A 251 14.24 18.61 -13.61
CA THR A 251 13.85 19.09 -14.93
C THR A 251 12.54 18.46 -15.37
N ALA A 252 11.92 19.02 -16.40
CA ALA A 252 10.77 18.40 -17.07
C ALA A 252 11.03 16.93 -17.45
N ALA A 253 12.25 16.60 -17.90
CA ALA A 253 12.66 15.24 -18.24
C ALA A 253 12.66 14.29 -17.02
N ASP A 254 13.04 14.79 -15.84
CA ASP A 254 12.97 14.01 -14.60
C ASP A 254 11.51 13.68 -14.24
N ILE A 255 10.60 14.64 -14.40
CA ILE A 255 9.16 14.44 -14.16
C ILE A 255 8.56 13.44 -15.14
N ILE A 256 8.91 13.53 -16.42
CA ILE A 256 8.46 12.58 -17.45
C ILE A 256 8.91 11.17 -17.06
N ARG A 257 10.18 10.96 -16.72
CA ARG A 257 10.72 9.65 -16.30
C ARG A 257 10.03 9.09 -15.06
N ILE A 258 9.75 9.91 -14.05
CA ILE A 258 9.00 9.48 -12.86
C ILE A 258 7.57 9.10 -13.25
N THR A 259 6.93 9.89 -14.10
CA THR A 259 5.56 9.67 -14.57
C THR A 259 5.43 8.39 -15.39
N GLU A 260 6.40 8.09 -16.26
CA GLU A 260 6.44 6.85 -17.04
C GLU A 260 6.59 5.62 -16.13
N ARG A 261 7.50 5.67 -15.14
CA ARG A 261 7.66 4.58 -14.16
C ARG A 261 6.40 4.39 -13.33
N TRP A 262 5.75 5.47 -12.92
CA TRP A 262 4.47 5.44 -12.23
C TRP A 262 3.40 4.78 -13.10
N LYS A 263 3.25 5.24 -14.34
CA LYS A 263 2.25 4.75 -15.29
C LYS A 263 2.41 3.25 -15.52
N LYS A 264 3.64 2.80 -15.78
CA LYS A 264 3.98 1.39 -15.89
C LYS A 264 3.60 0.61 -14.61
N SER A 265 3.97 1.12 -13.44
CA SER A 265 3.74 0.44 -12.16
C SER A 265 2.25 0.30 -11.84
N VAL A 266 1.45 1.33 -12.15
CA VAL A 266 -0.01 1.30 -11.97
C VAL A 266 -0.64 0.28 -12.91
N ILE A 267 -0.33 0.36 -14.21
CA ILE A 267 -0.91 -0.53 -15.23
C ILE A 267 -0.51 -1.98 -14.97
N ASP A 268 0.75 -2.24 -14.61
CA ASP A 268 1.22 -3.60 -14.31
C ASP A 268 0.50 -4.18 -13.07
N LEU A 269 0.29 -3.38 -12.02
CA LEU A 269 -0.50 -3.82 -10.86
C LEU A 269 -1.96 -4.10 -11.21
N ASP A 270 -2.58 -3.23 -12.02
CA ASP A 270 -3.97 -3.40 -12.42
C ASP A 270 -4.15 -4.62 -13.34
N LYS A 271 -3.19 -4.91 -14.22
CA LYS A 271 -3.15 -6.17 -14.99
C LYS A 271 -3.01 -7.39 -14.08
N MET A 272 -2.16 -7.32 -13.06
CA MET A 272 -2.03 -8.41 -12.08
C MET A 272 -3.32 -8.60 -11.26
N LEU A 273 -4.00 -7.49 -10.94
CA LEU A 273 -5.29 -7.50 -10.24
C LEU A 273 -6.39 -8.11 -11.12
N TYR A 274 -6.40 -7.79 -12.41
CA TYR A 274 -7.30 -8.40 -13.40
C TYR A 274 -7.09 -9.92 -13.47
N GLU A 275 -5.83 -10.37 -13.55
CA GLU A 275 -5.51 -11.80 -13.57
C GLU A 275 -5.87 -12.51 -12.26
N ASP A 276 -5.74 -11.83 -11.11
CA ASP A 276 -6.20 -12.36 -9.82
C ASP A 276 -7.72 -12.44 -9.76
N ALA A 277 -8.43 -11.42 -10.25
CA ALA A 277 -9.89 -11.41 -10.39
C ALA A 277 -10.34 -12.59 -11.24
N ARG A 278 -9.68 -12.84 -12.37
CA ARG A 278 -10.04 -13.93 -13.30
C ARG A 278 -10.05 -15.31 -12.63
N LYS A 279 -9.20 -15.54 -11.62
CA LYS A 279 -9.21 -16.81 -10.86
C LYS A 279 -10.46 -16.98 -10.01
N GLU A 280 -11.11 -15.89 -9.58
CA GLU A 280 -12.40 -15.96 -8.88
C GLU A 280 -13.55 -16.40 -9.83
N PHE A 281 -13.33 -16.48 -11.15
CA PHE A 281 -14.33 -16.84 -12.17
C PHE A 281 -13.95 -18.10 -12.97
N THR A 282 -12.93 -18.87 -12.55
CA THR A 282 -12.60 -20.15 -13.21
C THR A 282 -13.60 -21.25 -12.84
N LEU A 283 -13.85 -22.22 -13.73
CA LEU A 283 -14.79 -23.34 -13.51
C LEU A 283 -14.65 -24.05 -12.16
N SER A 284 -13.44 -24.17 -11.61
CA SER A 284 -13.18 -24.75 -10.27
C SER A 284 -13.76 -23.97 -9.09
N SER A 285 -14.16 -22.71 -9.29
CA SER A 285 -14.81 -21.85 -8.30
C SER A 285 -16.34 -21.83 -8.42
N MET A 286 -16.88 -22.49 -9.46
CA MET A 286 -18.32 -22.56 -9.74
C MET A 286 -18.95 -23.65 -8.88
N THR A 287 -19.64 -23.23 -7.81
CA THR A 287 -20.45 -24.12 -6.99
C THR A 287 -21.88 -24.10 -7.54
N GLY A 288 -22.40 -25.25 -7.98
CA GLY A 288 -23.83 -25.39 -8.23
C GLY A 288 -24.58 -25.55 -6.92
N PHE A 289 -25.76 -24.96 -6.82
CA PHE A 289 -26.61 -25.06 -5.65
C PHE A 289 -27.70 -26.13 -5.80
N GLY A 290 -27.92 -26.63 -7.01
CA GLY A 290 -28.79 -27.79 -7.27
C GLY A 290 -28.16 -29.12 -6.87
N ILE A 291 -28.99 -30.05 -6.35
CA ILE A 291 -28.61 -31.44 -6.04
C ILE A 291 -28.39 -32.23 -7.34
N ASP A 292 -29.08 -31.83 -8.42
CA ASP A 292 -29.09 -32.41 -9.75
C ASP A 292 -28.75 -31.33 -10.80
N GLY A 293 -27.45 -31.09 -11.01
CA GLY A 293 -26.98 -30.11 -11.99
C GLY A 293 -25.65 -30.50 -12.63
N GLY A 294 -25.64 -30.59 -13.96
CA GLY A 294 -24.42 -30.70 -14.76
C GLY A 294 -23.60 -29.40 -14.77
N GLU A 295 -22.48 -29.36 -15.49
CA GLU A 295 -21.61 -28.17 -15.57
C GLU A 295 -22.34 -26.90 -16.03
N GLU A 296 -23.34 -27.04 -16.89
CA GLU A 296 -24.12 -25.92 -17.42
C GLU A 296 -25.01 -25.26 -16.36
N ILE A 297 -25.65 -26.06 -15.49
CA ILE A 297 -26.45 -25.55 -14.37
C ILE A 297 -25.53 -24.92 -13.31
N LYS A 298 -24.36 -25.52 -13.03
CA LYS A 298 -23.34 -24.92 -12.14
C LYS A 298 -22.88 -23.56 -12.64
N LYS A 299 -22.70 -23.42 -13.95
CA LYS A 299 -22.31 -22.16 -14.59
C LYS A 299 -23.42 -21.11 -14.47
N LEU A 300 -24.67 -21.48 -14.76
CA LEU A 300 -25.82 -20.57 -14.62
C LEU A 300 -26.00 -20.11 -13.17
N ASP A 301 -25.97 -21.03 -12.21
CA ASP A 301 -26.04 -20.73 -10.77
C ASP A 301 -24.94 -19.75 -10.35
N PHE A 302 -23.71 -20.00 -10.80
CA PHE A 302 -22.58 -19.13 -10.53
C PHE A 302 -22.77 -17.74 -11.16
N GLU A 303 -23.20 -17.66 -12.42
CA GLU A 303 -23.47 -16.41 -13.13
C GLU A 303 -24.61 -15.61 -12.48
N GLN A 304 -25.64 -16.26 -11.94
CA GLN A 304 -26.73 -15.59 -11.22
C GLN A 304 -26.25 -14.97 -9.89
N VAL A 305 -25.29 -15.60 -9.20
CA VAL A 305 -24.77 -15.10 -7.92
C VAL A 305 -23.62 -14.10 -8.08
N ARG A 306 -22.74 -14.32 -9.07
CA ARG A 306 -21.49 -13.56 -9.26
C ARG A 306 -21.49 -12.64 -10.48
N GLY A 307 -22.44 -12.79 -11.39
CA GLY A 307 -22.43 -12.18 -12.73
C GLY A 307 -21.51 -12.91 -13.70
N ALA A 308 -21.63 -12.62 -15.00
CA ALA A 308 -20.64 -13.03 -15.98
C ALA A 308 -19.33 -12.21 -15.79
N PHE A 309 -18.19 -12.81 -16.13
CA PHE A 309 -16.88 -12.16 -15.91
C PHE A 309 -16.79 -10.79 -16.58
N GLU A 310 -17.28 -10.67 -17.82
CA GLU A 310 -17.24 -9.43 -18.60
C GLU A 310 -18.25 -8.37 -18.13
N SER A 311 -19.33 -8.77 -17.43
CA SER A 311 -20.31 -7.86 -16.84
C SER A 311 -20.05 -7.58 -15.35
N ASN A 312 -18.97 -8.14 -14.78
CA ASN A 312 -18.66 -7.94 -13.36
C ASN A 312 -18.08 -6.54 -13.12
N GLY A 313 -18.73 -5.78 -12.24
CA GLY A 313 -18.34 -4.40 -11.92
C GLY A 313 -16.90 -4.24 -11.40
N VAL A 314 -16.28 -5.30 -10.86
CA VAL A 314 -14.86 -5.27 -10.46
C VAL A 314 -13.95 -5.24 -11.68
N VAL A 315 -14.25 -6.05 -12.70
CA VAL A 315 -13.43 -6.17 -13.92
C VAL A 315 -13.50 -4.89 -14.74
N SER A 316 -14.70 -4.36 -14.94
CA SER A 316 -14.92 -3.06 -15.60
C SER A 316 -14.23 -1.92 -14.84
N ALA A 317 -14.33 -1.86 -13.51
CA ALA A 317 -13.65 -0.84 -12.73
C ALA A 317 -12.11 -0.89 -12.86
N ILE A 318 -11.51 -2.08 -13.03
CA ILE A 318 -10.08 -2.21 -13.27
C ILE A 318 -9.69 -1.66 -14.63
N GLN A 319 -10.46 -1.98 -15.68
CA GLN A 319 -10.21 -1.48 -17.03
C GLN A 319 -10.39 0.05 -17.12
N ASP A 320 -11.44 0.58 -16.51
CA ASP A 320 -11.68 2.02 -16.42
C ASP A 320 -10.55 2.72 -15.66
N HIS A 321 -10.08 2.12 -14.56
CA HIS A 321 -8.96 2.66 -13.80
C HIS A 321 -7.67 2.68 -14.64
N ILE A 322 -7.39 1.64 -15.42
CA ILE A 322 -6.24 1.61 -16.35
C ILE A 322 -6.35 2.78 -17.34
N GLY A 323 -7.51 2.95 -17.99
CA GLY A 323 -7.73 4.03 -18.97
C GLY A 323 -7.55 5.42 -18.36
N GLN A 324 -8.14 5.67 -17.19
CA GLN A 324 -8.02 6.94 -16.48
C GLN A 324 -6.56 7.24 -16.08
N LYS A 325 -5.82 6.25 -15.60
CA LYS A 325 -4.44 6.43 -15.15
C LYS A 325 -3.47 6.59 -16.33
N ASP A 326 -3.72 5.90 -17.44
CA ASP A 326 -2.94 6.11 -18.66
C ASP A 326 -3.14 7.53 -19.21
N ALA A 327 -4.41 7.99 -19.30
CA ALA A 327 -4.72 9.36 -19.72
C ALA A 327 -4.08 10.42 -18.81
N LEU A 328 -4.15 10.24 -17.49
CA LEU A 328 -3.54 11.14 -16.51
C LEU A 328 -2.01 11.19 -16.66
N GLY A 329 -1.36 10.06 -16.91
CA GLY A 329 0.08 10.01 -17.15
C GLY A 329 0.47 10.70 -18.45
N ASN A 330 -0.28 10.45 -19.53
CA ASN A 330 -0.03 11.05 -20.84
C ASN A 330 -0.23 12.57 -20.80
N GLU A 331 -1.27 13.07 -20.10
CA GLU A 331 -1.49 14.50 -19.91
C GLU A 331 -0.29 15.17 -19.23
N LEU A 332 0.19 14.62 -18.12
CA LEU A 332 1.33 15.22 -17.43
C LEU A 332 2.59 15.18 -18.29
N ILE A 333 2.85 14.08 -19.01
CA ILE A 333 4.00 13.97 -19.92
C ILE A 333 3.91 15.04 -21.00
N GLU A 334 2.77 15.17 -21.68
CA GLU A 334 2.57 16.18 -22.72
C GLU A 334 2.77 17.59 -22.18
N ARG A 335 2.25 17.88 -20.99
CA ARG A 335 2.43 19.19 -20.34
C ARG A 335 3.89 19.46 -20.02
N MET A 336 4.62 18.49 -19.49
CA MET A 336 6.05 18.65 -19.19
C MET A 336 6.88 18.83 -20.46
N SER A 337 6.52 18.17 -21.58
CA SER A 337 7.23 18.32 -22.86
C SER A 337 7.16 19.74 -23.46
N ARG A 338 6.22 20.59 -23.00
CA ARG A 338 6.10 21.98 -23.44
C ARG A 338 7.05 22.93 -22.70
N ILE A 339 7.66 22.49 -21.60
CA ILE A 339 8.64 23.27 -20.84
C ILE A 339 9.92 23.34 -21.66
N LYS A 340 10.32 24.55 -22.05
CA LYS A 340 11.61 24.77 -22.74
C LYS A 340 12.75 24.51 -21.76
N SER A 341 13.74 23.73 -22.19
CA SER A 341 14.93 23.37 -21.41
C SER A 341 15.66 24.57 -20.83
#